data_AF-A0A4R1HLJ4-F1
#
_entry.id   AF-A0A4R1HLJ4-F1
#
_cell.length_a   1.000
_cell.length_b   1.000
_cell.length_c   1.000
_cell.angle_alpha   90.00
_cell.angle_beta   90.00
_cell.angle_gamma   90.00
#
_symmetry.space_group_name_H-M   'P 1'
#
loop_
_entity.id
_entity.type
_entity.pdbx_description
1 polymer ?
#
loop_
_entity_poly.entity_id
_entity_poly.type
_entity_poly.pdbx_seq_one_letter_code
_entity_poly.pdbx_strand_id
1 'polypeptide(L)'
;MPPTLVEGLSHYVTTHIHTDGPIPGPHSLLTLASTAFTADGAPIGTFTANLRELPGAGLHPTSLSDWRSRAEDWLSTRRATRPPATVATAYAAWISDLGGRPAFVTGPDEPDHLFCYWYLQRFTGSWPFVATVPASQLDARFRTVGLCTLSGCRDETLVLAAS
;
A
#
# COMPACT_ATOMS: atom_id res chain seq x y z
N MET A 1 15.74 20.30 11.33
CA MET A 1 15.27 19.60 12.54
C MET A 1 14.60 18.33 12.04
N PRO A 2 15.01 17.11 12.46
CA PRO A 2 14.29 15.93 12.01
C PRO A 2 12.84 16.04 12.49
N PRO A 3 11.84 15.71 11.64
CA PRO A 3 10.46 15.61 12.07
C PRO A 3 10.41 14.70 13.30
N THR A 4 9.85 15.23 14.39
CA THR A 4 9.69 14.48 15.63
C THR A 4 8.72 13.36 15.33
N LEU A 5 9.22 12.12 15.30
CA LEU A 5 8.38 10.92 15.25
C LEU A 5 7.28 11.09 16.32
N VAL A 6 6.01 10.90 15.95
CA VAL A 6 4.91 10.99 16.91
C VAL A 6 5.22 10.09 18.10
N GLU A 7 5.33 10.66 19.30
CA GLU A 7 5.81 9.95 20.48
C GLU A 7 4.99 8.67 20.73
N GLY A 8 5.71 7.57 20.98
CA GLY A 8 5.14 6.27 21.30
C GLY A 8 4.63 5.45 20.10
N LEU A 9 4.89 5.85 18.85
CA LEU A 9 4.79 4.93 17.72
C LEU A 9 5.96 3.94 17.78
N SER A 10 5.67 2.66 17.52
CA SER A 10 6.70 1.60 17.55
C SER A 10 7.00 1.03 16.17
N HIS A 11 6.05 1.16 15.24
CA HIS A 11 6.10 0.54 13.93
C HIS A 11 5.57 1.50 12.86
N TYR A 12 6.23 1.55 11.71
CA TYR A 12 5.83 2.35 10.55
C TYR A 12 5.56 1.42 9.39
N VAL A 13 4.40 1.54 8.76
CA VAL A 13 4.01 0.68 7.64
C VAL A 13 3.85 1.53 6.40
N THR A 14 4.77 1.37 5.44
CA THR A 14 4.60 1.91 4.11
C THR A 14 3.78 0.95 3.27
N THR A 15 2.95 1.50 2.38
CA THR A 15 2.15 0.73 1.45
C THR A 15 2.32 1.32 0.06
N HIS A 16 2.25 0.44 -0.95
CA HIS A 16 2.18 0.77 -2.36
C HIS A 16 1.05 -0.06 -2.97
N ILE A 17 0.19 0.58 -3.76
CA ILE A 17 -0.96 -0.09 -4.38
C ILE A 17 -1.04 0.09 -5.90
N HIS A 18 -1.83 -0.78 -6.54
CA HIS A 18 -2.28 -0.59 -7.92
C HIS A 18 -3.79 -0.74 -7.99
N THR A 19 -4.45 0.09 -8.79
CA THR A 19 -5.92 0.18 -8.81
C THR A 19 -6.47 0.29 -10.23
N ASP A 20 -7.76 0.04 -10.37
CA ASP A 20 -8.53 0.24 -11.60
C ASP A 20 -9.13 1.66 -11.71
N GLY A 21 -8.74 2.58 -10.83
CA GLY A 21 -9.29 3.93 -10.84
C GLY A 21 -8.93 4.77 -9.62
N PRO A 22 -9.43 6.01 -9.57
CA PRO A 22 -9.00 7.01 -8.60
C PRO A 22 -9.59 6.82 -7.19
N ILE A 23 -10.71 6.09 -7.06
CA ILE A 23 -11.41 5.89 -5.77
C ILE A 23 -11.87 4.45 -5.56
N PRO A 24 -11.88 3.93 -4.32
CA PRO A 24 -12.34 2.59 -4.00
C PRO A 24 -13.87 2.49 -4.04
N GLY A 25 -14.37 1.31 -4.38
CA GLY A 25 -15.81 1.01 -4.46
C GLY A 25 -16.26 0.93 -5.92
N PRO A 26 -16.32 2.05 -6.65
CA PRO A 26 -16.50 2.03 -8.10
C PRO A 26 -15.33 1.37 -8.84
N HIS A 27 -14.12 1.38 -8.25
CA HIS A 27 -12.91 0.78 -8.82
C HIS A 27 -12.22 -0.17 -7.83
N SER A 28 -11.48 -1.14 -8.37
CA SER A 28 -10.85 -2.19 -7.58
C SER A 28 -9.41 -1.84 -7.18
N LEU A 29 -9.00 -2.34 -6.01
CA LEU A 29 -7.61 -2.49 -5.62
C LEU A 29 -7.12 -3.80 -6.24
N LEU A 30 -6.07 -3.74 -7.06
CA LEU A 30 -5.53 -4.89 -7.79
C LEU A 30 -4.36 -5.52 -7.05
N THR A 31 -3.47 -4.69 -6.48
CA THR A 31 -2.29 -5.14 -5.76
C THR A 31 -2.09 -4.28 -4.53
N LEU A 32 -1.68 -4.92 -3.43
CA LEU A 32 -1.26 -4.28 -2.19
C LEU A 32 0.10 -4.85 -1.81
N ALA A 33 1.08 -3.97 -1.59
CA ALA A 33 2.40 -4.33 -1.10
C ALA A 33 2.78 -3.40 0.05
N SER A 34 3.17 -3.94 1.19
CA SER A 34 3.50 -3.17 2.39
C SER A 34 4.78 -3.66 3.04
N THR A 35 5.53 -2.74 3.65
CA THR A 35 6.70 -3.03 4.49
C THR A 35 6.47 -2.42 5.86
N ALA A 36 6.71 -3.20 6.91
CA ALA A 36 6.76 -2.72 8.28
C ALA A 36 8.21 -2.45 8.69
N PHE A 37 8.42 -1.33 9.39
CA PHE A 37 9.70 -0.91 9.93
C PHE A 37 9.60 -0.66 11.43
N THR A 38 10.68 -0.90 12.18
CA THR A 38 10.84 -0.38 13.55
C THR A 38 10.93 1.15 13.55
N ALA A 39 10.83 1.76 14.72
CA ALA A 39 11.04 3.21 14.88
C ALA A 39 12.42 3.71 14.43
N ASP A 40 13.43 2.84 14.42
CA ASP A 40 14.79 3.17 13.95
C ASP A 40 14.96 3.00 12.42
N GLY A 41 13.90 2.56 11.73
CA GLY A 41 13.88 2.36 10.27
C GLY A 41 14.37 0.98 9.81
N ALA A 42 14.47 -0.01 10.71
CA ALA A 42 14.84 -1.37 10.30
C ALA A 42 13.61 -2.13 9.79
N PRO A 43 13.64 -2.75 8.59
CA PRO A 43 12.52 -3.54 8.09
C PRO A 43 12.34 -4.82 8.92
N ILE A 44 11.10 -5.11 9.28
CA ILE A 44 10.73 -6.23 10.18
C ILE A 44 9.70 -7.18 9.57
N GLY A 45 9.08 -6.79 8.46
CA GLY A 45 8.12 -7.66 7.79
C GLY A 45 7.60 -7.04 6.50
N THR A 46 7.08 -7.90 5.63
CA THR A 46 6.47 -7.49 4.37
C THR A 46 5.18 -8.24 4.16
N PHE A 47 4.24 -7.61 3.45
CA PHE A 47 3.00 -8.22 3.01
C PHE A 47 2.77 -7.89 1.54
N THR A 48 2.44 -8.89 0.72
CA THR A 48 2.08 -8.66 -0.68
C THR A 48 0.90 -9.51 -1.10
N ALA A 49 0.01 -8.93 -1.90
CA ALA A 49 -1.16 -9.60 -2.40
C ALA A 49 -1.64 -8.99 -3.72
N ASN A 50 -2.04 -9.86 -4.64
CA ASN A 50 -2.93 -9.51 -5.72
C ASN A 50 -4.38 -9.86 -5.33
N LEU A 51 -5.30 -8.95 -5.61
CA LEU A 51 -6.70 -9.05 -5.28
C LEU A 51 -7.53 -9.26 -6.55
N ARG A 52 -8.63 -10.01 -6.43
CA ARG A 52 -9.67 -10.03 -7.46
C ARG A 52 -10.44 -8.72 -7.43
N GLU A 53 -11.01 -8.33 -8.57
CA GLU A 53 -11.87 -7.15 -8.65
C GLU A 53 -13.09 -7.27 -7.75
N LEU A 54 -13.60 -6.12 -7.30
CA LEU A 54 -14.87 -6.05 -6.59
C LEU A 54 -16.03 -6.36 -7.56
N PRO A 55 -17.05 -7.11 -7.12
CA PRO A 55 -18.29 -7.25 -7.88
C PRO A 55 -18.91 -5.88 -8.16
N GLY A 56 -19.15 -5.58 -9.44
CA GLY A 56 -19.75 -4.33 -9.89
C GLY A 56 -18.80 -3.13 -9.98
N ALA A 57 -17.52 -3.27 -9.63
CA ALA A 57 -16.52 -2.26 -9.93
C ALA A 57 -16.16 -2.27 -11.42
N GLY A 58 -15.92 -1.08 -11.97
CA GLY A 58 -15.50 -0.88 -13.35
C GLY A 58 -14.05 -0.41 -13.42
N LEU A 59 -13.49 -0.46 -14.64
CA LEU A 59 -12.18 0.13 -14.94
C LEU A 59 -12.35 1.57 -15.39
N HIS A 60 -11.66 2.50 -14.71
CA HIS A 60 -11.66 3.92 -15.06
C HIS A 60 -10.95 4.15 -16.41
N PRO A 61 -11.44 5.06 -17.28
CA PRO A 61 -10.82 5.32 -18.57
C PRO A 61 -9.34 5.70 -18.51
N THR A 62 -8.93 6.51 -17.51
CA THR A 62 -7.52 6.87 -17.30
C THR A 62 -6.68 5.64 -16.99
N SER A 63 -7.10 4.83 -16.01
CA SER A 63 -6.39 3.59 -15.65
C SER A 63 -6.34 2.61 -16.81
N LEU A 64 -7.41 2.52 -17.63
CA LEU A 64 -7.38 1.72 -18.86
C LEU A 64 -6.32 2.21 -19.84
N SER A 65 -6.20 3.53 -20.04
CA SER A 65 -5.18 4.12 -20.89
C SER A 65 -3.77 3.78 -20.39
N ASP A 66 -3.55 3.91 -19.08
CA ASP A 66 -2.27 3.62 -18.45
C ASP A 66 -1.93 2.13 -18.56
N TRP A 67 -2.86 1.24 -18.24
CA TRP A 67 -2.66 -0.20 -18.34
C TRP A 67 -2.41 -0.69 -19.74
N ARG A 68 -3.00 -0.06 -20.77
CA ARG A 68 -2.70 -0.37 -22.18
C ARG A 68 -1.24 -0.12 -22.52
N SER A 69 -0.65 0.94 -21.96
CA SER A 69 0.78 1.23 -22.17
C SER A 69 1.71 0.25 -21.42
N ARG A 70 1.19 -0.41 -20.37
CA ARG A 70 1.92 -1.30 -19.46
C ARG A 70 1.22 -2.64 -19.28
N ALA A 71 0.86 -3.31 -20.38
CA ALA A 71 0.01 -4.50 -20.35
C ALA A 71 0.59 -5.66 -19.53
N GLU A 72 1.92 -5.85 -19.55
CA GLU A 72 2.58 -6.90 -18.75
C GLU A 72 2.50 -6.64 -17.25
N ASP A 73 2.56 -5.37 -16.84
CA ASP A 73 2.40 -4.99 -15.44
C ASP A 73 0.96 -5.25 -14.99
N TRP A 74 -0.02 -4.87 -15.83
CA TRP A 74 -1.43 -5.19 -15.57
C TRP A 74 -1.62 -6.71 -15.42
N LEU A 75 -1.12 -7.52 -16.36
CA LEU A 75 -1.18 -8.99 -16.28
C LEU A 75 -0.55 -9.53 -15.00
N SER A 76 0.52 -8.91 -14.52
CA SER A 76 1.19 -9.29 -13.27
C SER A 76 0.30 -9.07 -12.04
N THR A 77 -0.51 -8.00 -12.02
CA THR A 77 -1.52 -7.79 -10.96
C THR A 77 -2.62 -8.86 -10.98
N ARG A 78 -2.82 -9.55 -12.11
CA ARG A 78 -3.85 -10.59 -12.26
C ARG A 78 -3.41 -12.00 -11.86
N ARG A 79 -2.11 -12.21 -11.60
CA ARG A 79 -1.57 -13.52 -11.21
C ARG A 79 -1.92 -13.85 -9.75
N ALA A 80 -2.32 -15.10 -9.50
CA ALA A 80 -2.59 -15.64 -8.17
C ALA A 80 -3.53 -14.76 -7.30
N THR A 81 -4.52 -14.13 -7.93
CA THR A 81 -5.45 -13.21 -7.26
C THR A 81 -6.31 -13.90 -6.22
N ARG A 82 -6.44 -13.26 -5.06
CA ARG A 82 -7.24 -13.73 -3.93
C ARG A 82 -8.50 -12.86 -3.75
N PRO A 83 -9.59 -13.39 -3.17
CA PRO A 83 -10.77 -12.58 -2.87
C PRO A 83 -10.43 -11.37 -1.98
N PRO A 84 -11.00 -10.17 -2.24
CA PRO A 84 -10.71 -8.96 -1.45
C PRO A 84 -10.89 -9.13 0.06
N ALA A 85 -11.97 -9.79 0.49
CA ALA A 85 -12.25 -10.02 1.91
C ALA A 85 -11.15 -10.85 2.58
N THR A 86 -10.67 -11.89 1.90
CA THR A 86 -9.58 -12.75 2.39
C THR A 86 -8.28 -11.97 2.52
N VAL A 87 -7.95 -11.12 1.53
CA VAL A 87 -6.73 -10.30 1.57
C VAL A 87 -6.81 -9.23 2.66
N ALA A 88 -7.92 -8.51 2.77
CA ALA A 88 -8.11 -7.49 3.79
C ALA A 88 -8.03 -8.08 5.21
N THR A 89 -8.66 -9.24 5.45
CA THR A 89 -8.57 -9.95 6.73
C THR A 89 -7.13 -10.36 7.05
N ALA A 90 -6.42 -10.94 6.08
CA ALA A 90 -5.02 -11.35 6.26
C ALA A 90 -4.09 -10.14 6.48
N TYR A 91 -4.36 -9.01 5.82
CA TYR A 91 -3.59 -7.78 5.99
C TYR A 91 -3.81 -7.18 7.38
N ALA A 92 -5.06 -7.11 7.85
CA ALA A 92 -5.38 -6.66 9.20
C ALA A 92 -4.74 -7.54 10.28
N ALA A 93 -4.77 -8.87 10.10
CA ALA A 93 -4.10 -9.80 10.99
C ALA A 93 -2.58 -9.58 11.00
N TRP A 94 -1.95 -9.46 9.83
CA TRP A 94 -0.52 -9.18 9.72
C TRP A 94 -0.12 -7.88 10.45
N ILE A 95 -0.90 -6.81 10.32
CA ILE A 95 -0.66 -5.55 11.05
C ILE A 95 -0.81 -5.73 12.56
N SER A 96 -1.83 -6.49 12.99
CA SER A 96 -2.07 -6.77 14.40
C SER A 96 -0.93 -7.58 15.02
N ASP A 97 -0.38 -8.53 14.26
CA ASP A 97 0.73 -9.40 14.67
C ASP A 97 2.06 -8.65 14.82
N LEU A 98 2.21 -7.46 14.21
CA LEU A 98 3.34 -6.57 14.50
C LEU A 98 3.34 -6.12 15.96
N GLY A 99 2.15 -6.04 16.58
CA GLY A 99 1.98 -5.53 17.93
C GLY A 99 2.27 -4.03 18.07
N GLY A 100 2.22 -3.55 19.31
CA GLY A 100 2.53 -2.16 19.63
C GLY A 100 1.52 -1.16 19.04
N ARG A 101 2.05 -0.10 18.45
CA ARG A 101 1.31 1.08 17.96
C ARG A 101 1.75 1.38 16.51
N PRO A 102 1.21 0.65 15.52
CA PRO A 102 1.60 0.83 14.13
C PRO A 102 0.97 2.09 13.53
N ALA A 103 1.77 2.80 12.74
CA ALA A 103 1.36 3.98 11.98
C ALA A 103 1.33 3.66 10.48
N PHE A 104 0.28 4.10 9.79
CA PHE A 104 0.20 4.02 8.34
C PHE A 104 0.95 5.19 7.72
N VAL A 105 1.87 4.91 6.80
CA VAL A 105 2.67 5.92 6.12
C VAL A 105 2.11 6.13 4.73
N THR A 106 1.84 7.39 4.37
CA THR A 106 1.28 7.75 3.05
C THR A 106 1.65 9.17 2.66
N GLY A 107 1.76 9.43 1.36
CA GLY A 107 1.80 10.78 0.79
C GLY A 107 0.42 11.45 0.76
N PRO A 108 0.36 12.80 0.68
CA PRO A 108 -0.90 13.54 0.66
C PRO A 108 -1.74 13.29 -0.61
N ASP A 109 -1.07 12.98 -1.73
CA ASP A 109 -1.70 12.78 -3.04
C ASP A 109 -1.76 11.30 -3.45
N GLU A 110 -1.37 10.39 -2.55
CA GLU A 110 -1.33 8.96 -2.83
C GLU A 110 -2.69 8.30 -2.54
N PRO A 111 -3.22 7.45 -3.46
CA PRO A 111 -4.50 6.77 -3.26
C PRO A 111 -4.43 5.68 -2.18
N ASP A 112 -3.24 5.33 -1.72
CA ASP A 112 -2.89 4.25 -0.81
C ASP A 112 -3.75 4.22 0.45
N HIS A 113 -3.77 5.32 1.20
CA HIS A 113 -4.60 5.42 2.40
C HIS A 113 -6.08 5.27 2.08
N LEU A 114 -6.56 5.93 1.00
CA LEU A 114 -7.97 5.91 0.63
C LEU A 114 -8.46 4.48 0.35
N PHE A 115 -7.73 3.74 -0.49
CA PHE A 115 -8.08 2.36 -0.83
C PHE A 115 -7.89 1.41 0.36
N CYS A 116 -6.78 1.49 1.09
CA CYS A 116 -6.54 0.62 2.23
C CYS A 116 -7.59 0.83 3.33
N TYR A 117 -7.88 2.08 3.68
CA TYR A 117 -8.90 2.42 4.67
C TYR A 117 -10.27 1.87 4.24
N TRP A 118 -10.69 2.11 3.00
CA TRP A 118 -11.99 1.64 2.51
C TRP A 118 -12.08 0.11 2.51
N TYR A 119 -11.04 -0.61 2.06
CA TYR A 119 -11.04 -2.08 2.01
C TYR A 119 -11.08 -2.69 3.40
N LEU A 120 -10.28 -2.16 4.33
CA LEU A 120 -10.27 -2.62 5.72
C LEU A 120 -11.62 -2.34 6.39
N GLN A 121 -12.18 -1.14 6.23
CA GLN A 121 -13.52 -0.86 6.77
C GLN A 121 -14.61 -1.75 6.17
N ARG A 122 -14.59 -1.98 4.85
CA ARG A 122 -15.59 -2.81 4.19
C ARG A 122 -15.54 -4.28 4.62
N PHE A 123 -14.35 -4.85 4.78
CA PHE A 123 -14.19 -6.30 4.94
C PHE A 123 -13.84 -6.73 6.36
N THR A 124 -13.26 -5.85 7.18
CA THR A 124 -12.89 -6.16 8.58
C THR A 124 -13.59 -5.25 9.58
N GLY A 125 -14.16 -4.12 9.14
CA GLY A 125 -14.85 -3.17 10.01
C GLY A 125 -13.92 -2.37 10.94
N SER A 126 -12.62 -2.38 10.68
CA SER A 126 -11.63 -1.78 11.56
C SER A 126 -10.42 -1.21 10.82
N TRP A 127 -9.90 -0.10 11.32
CA TRP A 127 -8.59 0.44 10.92
C TRP A 127 -7.55 0.08 12.00
N PRO A 128 -6.58 -0.81 11.72
CA PRO A 128 -5.64 -1.34 12.72
C PRO A 128 -4.46 -0.40 13.03
N PHE A 129 -4.43 0.81 12.47
CA PHE A 129 -3.37 1.79 12.72
C PHE A 129 -3.82 2.87 13.71
N VAL A 130 -2.92 3.28 14.59
CA VAL A 130 -3.22 4.30 15.62
C VAL A 130 -3.01 5.72 15.11
N ALA A 131 -2.32 5.89 13.99
CA ALA A 131 -2.01 7.16 13.37
C ALA A 131 -1.75 6.98 11.88
N THR A 132 -1.92 8.08 11.13
CA THR A 132 -1.45 8.22 9.76
C THR A 132 -0.33 9.26 9.75
N VAL A 133 0.84 8.90 9.22
CA VAL A 133 2.04 9.73 9.21
C VAL A 133 2.38 10.09 7.76
N PRO A 134 2.56 11.38 7.44
CA PRO A 134 3.01 11.78 6.11
C PRO A 134 4.37 11.18 5.77
N ALA A 135 4.53 10.63 4.56
CA ALA A 135 5.82 10.09 4.11
C ALA A 135 6.94 11.15 4.13
N SER A 136 6.61 12.43 3.98
CA SER A 136 7.56 13.56 4.11
C SER A 136 8.15 13.74 5.51
N GLN A 137 7.52 13.15 6.52
CA GLN A 137 8.01 13.15 7.90
C GLN A 137 8.93 11.97 8.20
N LEU A 138 9.19 11.09 7.23
CA LEU A 138 10.08 9.94 7.43
C LEU A 138 11.39 10.11 6.67
N ASP A 139 12.46 9.69 7.35
CA ASP A 139 13.82 9.56 6.81
C ASP A 139 13.82 8.61 5.59
N ALA A 140 14.80 8.78 4.69
CA ALA A 140 15.05 7.86 3.58
C ALA A 140 15.19 6.39 4.01
N ARG A 141 15.56 6.12 5.27
CA ARG A 141 15.58 4.76 5.85
C ARG A 141 14.23 4.02 5.80
N PHE A 142 13.12 4.75 5.70
CA PHE A 142 11.79 4.19 5.54
C PHE A 142 11.36 4.07 4.06
N ARG A 143 12.23 4.44 3.11
CA ARG A 143 11.95 4.42 1.67
C ARG A 143 12.38 3.09 1.06
N THR A 144 11.35 2.29 0.76
CA THR A 144 11.26 1.14 -0.15
C THR A 144 12.41 0.12 -0.19
N VAL A 145 12.12 -1.04 0.38
CA VAL A 145 12.49 -2.34 -0.22
C VAL A 145 11.68 -2.50 -1.52
N GLY A 146 12.30 -2.90 -2.63
CA GLY A 146 11.68 -3.09 -3.95
C GLY A 146 10.65 -4.25 -3.98
N LEU A 147 9.57 -4.12 -3.22
CA LEU A 147 8.50 -5.12 -3.14
C LEU A 147 7.58 -5.10 -4.34
N CYS A 148 7.44 -3.96 -5.01
CA CYS A 148 6.70 -3.90 -6.25
C CYS A 148 7.53 -4.53 -7.37
N THR A 149 7.05 -5.66 -7.88
CA THR A 149 7.72 -6.39 -8.96
C THR A 149 7.40 -5.84 -10.34
N LEU A 150 6.43 -4.92 -10.45
CA LEU A 150 6.00 -4.32 -11.72
C LEU A 150 7.14 -3.50 -12.32
N SER A 151 7.35 -3.66 -13.62
CA SER A 151 8.47 -3.05 -14.33
C SER A 151 8.43 -1.53 -14.26
N GLY A 152 7.25 -0.91 -14.43
CA GLY A 152 7.10 0.54 -14.31
C GLY A 152 7.26 1.12 -12.91
N CYS A 153 7.43 0.31 -11.85
CA CYS A 153 7.76 0.78 -10.50
C CYS A 153 9.27 0.68 -10.20
N ARG A 154 10.04 0.02 -11.06
CA ARG A 154 11.49 -0.13 -10.88
C ARG A 154 12.24 1.18 -11.11
N ASP A 155 11.74 2.06 -11.98
CA ASP A 155 12.36 3.35 -12.28
C ASP A 155 12.14 4.41 -11.16
N GLU A 156 11.00 4.38 -10.45
CA GLU A 156 10.78 5.25 -9.28
C GLU A 156 11.75 4.95 -8.13
N THR A 157 12.22 3.71 -8.04
CA THR A 157 13.20 3.28 -7.02
C THR A 157 14.60 3.87 -7.29
N LEU A 158 14.92 4.17 -8.56
CA LEU A 158 16.24 4.68 -8.98
C LEU A 158 16.33 6.20 -9.03
N VAL A 159 15.24 6.90 -9.40
CA VAL A 159 15.25 8.36 -9.54
C VAL A 159 15.36 9.09 -8.20
N LEU A 160 14.88 8.49 -7.10
CA LEU A 160 14.92 9.10 -5.76
C LEU A 160 16.16 8.73 -4.93
N ALA A 161 17.02 7.82 -5.42
CA ALA A 161 18.31 7.51 -4.81
C ALA A 161 19.44 8.48 -5.25
N ALA A 162 19.14 9.36 -6.21
CA ALA A 162 20.10 10.28 -6.82
C ALA A 162 19.80 11.77 -6.54
N SER A 163 19.02 12.10 -5.50
CA SER A 163 18.68 13.49 -5.14
C SER A 163 18.83 13.75 -3.64
#